data_AF-A0A931FS57-F1
#
_entry.id   AF-A0A931FS57-F1
#
_cell.length_a   1.000
_cell.length_b   1.000
_cell.length_c   1.000
_cell.angle_alpha   90.00
_cell.angle_beta   90.00
_cell.angle_gamma   90.00
#
_symmetry.space_group_name_H-M   'P 1'
#
loop_
_entity.id
_entity.type
_entity.pdbx_description
1 polymer ?
#
loop_
_entity_poly.entity_id
_entity_poly.type
_entity_poly.pdbx_seq_one_letter_code
_entity_poly.pdbx_strand_id
1 'polypeptide(L)'
;MKTVKTTLIVVGTLVAVYFAFDFITGVYFYYQDSVAESEALESGLNLNSVLTDLGETYKGKTVTINSWDPASMEYLEVPLWQIYKYNKVGTLLNGDKVILLNVELYDSKGRCAKVRTADGYEGYITYWYIKEFSKAADIDPLLNL
;
A
#
# COMPACT_ATOMS: atom_id res chain seq x y z
N MET A 1 -26.75 48.12 18.95
CA MET A 1 -26.22 47.12 19.90
C MET A 1 -26.85 45.76 19.59
N LYS A 2 -26.17 44.91 18.80
CA LYS A 2 -26.20 43.44 18.94
C LYS A 2 -25.14 42.84 18.01
N THR A 3 -24.45 41.87 18.58
CA THR A 3 -23.10 41.40 18.29
C THR A 3 -23.18 40.06 17.58
N VAL A 4 -22.26 39.80 16.64
CA VAL A 4 -21.65 38.51 16.27
C VAL A 4 -22.57 37.37 15.82
N LYS A 5 -22.35 36.88 14.58
CA LYS A 5 -22.27 35.45 14.19
C LYS A 5 -22.24 35.32 12.66
N THR A 6 -21.11 35.61 12.02
CA THR A 6 -20.95 35.34 10.57
C THR A 6 -19.68 34.56 10.22
N THR A 7 -18.80 34.31 11.19
CA THR A 7 -17.51 33.66 10.95
C THR A 7 -17.52 32.14 11.19
N LEU A 8 -18.63 31.53 11.64
CA LEU A 8 -18.66 30.13 12.09
C LEU A 8 -19.37 29.14 11.13
N ILE A 9 -19.63 29.50 9.88
CA ILE A 9 -20.33 28.60 8.93
C ILE A 9 -19.39 28.09 7.83
N VAL A 10 -18.34 28.83 7.47
CA VAL A 10 -17.42 28.42 6.38
C VAL A 10 -16.54 27.22 6.79
N VAL A 11 -16.24 27.05 8.08
CA VAL A 11 -15.40 25.93 8.56
C VAL A 11 -16.19 24.60 8.62
N GLY A 12 -17.51 24.66 8.83
CA GLY A 12 -18.35 23.46 8.92
C GLY A 12 -18.57 22.75 7.59
N THR A 13 -18.61 23.50 6.48
CA THR A 13 -18.90 22.94 5.15
C THR A 13 -17.67 22.29 4.50
N LEU A 14 -16.45 22.77 4.77
CA LEU A 14 -15.22 22.16 4.25
C LEU A 14 -14.93 20.78 4.89
N VAL A 15 -15.27 20.60 6.16
CA VAL A 15 -15.06 19.33 6.87
C VAL A 15 -15.99 18.23 6.36
N ALA A 16 -17.24 18.57 6.02
CA ALA A 16 -18.20 17.60 5.47
C ALA A 16 -17.82 17.10 4.07
N VAL A 17 -17.15 17.92 3.25
CA VAL A 17 -16.66 17.51 1.92
C VAL A 17 -15.45 16.58 2.02
N TYR A 18 -14.59 16.78 3.03
CA TYR A 18 -13.45 15.89 3.29
C TYR A 18 -13.91 14.49 3.75
N PHE A 19 -14.88 14.42 4.66
CA PHE A 19 -15.42 13.12 5.12
C PHE A 19 -16.21 12.38 4.03
N ALA A 20 -16.84 13.09 3.09
CA ALA A 20 -17.48 12.46 1.93
C ALA A 20 -16.46 11.90 0.92
N PHE A 21 -15.30 12.55 0.75
CA PHE A 21 -14.23 12.05 -0.12
C PHE A 21 -13.57 10.76 0.42
N ASP A 22 -13.36 10.67 1.73
CA ASP A 22 -12.81 9.45 2.38
C ASP A 22 -13.79 8.27 2.35
N PHE A 23 -15.10 8.53 2.40
CA PHE A 23 -16.13 7.48 2.31
C PHE A 23 -16.37 7.02 0.87
N ILE A 24 -16.35 7.94 -0.10
CA ILE A 24 -16.54 7.60 -1.52
C ILE A 24 -15.32 6.85 -2.05
N THR A 25 -14.09 7.27 -1.71
CA THR A 25 -12.88 6.52 -2.10
C THR A 25 -12.88 5.13 -1.44
N GLY A 26 -13.08 5.04 -0.13
CA GLY A 26 -13.14 3.75 0.58
C GLY A 26 -14.21 2.78 0.07
N VAL A 27 -15.38 3.27 -0.36
CA VAL A 27 -16.46 2.42 -0.91
C VAL A 27 -16.23 2.07 -2.39
N TYR A 28 -15.58 2.94 -3.17
CA TYR A 28 -15.22 2.63 -4.56
C TYR A 28 -14.15 1.54 -4.63
N PHE A 29 -13.17 1.56 -3.72
CA PHE A 29 -12.19 0.48 -3.57
C PHE A 29 -12.85 -0.83 -3.12
N TYR A 30 -13.79 -0.78 -2.18
CA TYR A 30 -14.52 -1.96 -1.68
C TYR A 30 -15.31 -2.70 -2.78
N TYR A 31 -15.90 -1.97 -3.73
CA TYR A 31 -16.64 -2.59 -4.84
C TYR A 31 -15.71 -3.19 -5.90
N GLN A 32 -14.56 -2.57 -6.20
CA GLN A 32 -13.57 -3.12 -7.12
C GLN A 32 -12.87 -4.36 -6.56
N ASP A 33 -12.55 -4.39 -5.27
CA ASP A 33 -11.89 -5.52 -4.62
C ASP A 33 -12.71 -6.82 -4.77
N SER A 34 -14.04 -6.74 -4.60
CA SER A 34 -14.92 -7.92 -4.71
C SER A 34 -15.05 -8.50 -6.12
N VAL A 35 -14.90 -7.67 -7.15
CA VAL A 35 -14.98 -8.11 -8.56
C VAL A 35 -13.63 -8.64 -9.03
N ALA A 36 -12.54 -7.97 -8.66
CA ALA A 36 -11.16 -8.39 -8.95
C ALA A 36 -10.80 -9.73 -8.29
N GLU A 37 -11.31 -10.00 -7.08
CA GLU A 37 -11.11 -11.28 -6.38
C GLU A 37 -11.82 -12.45 -7.09
N SER A 38 -12.94 -12.18 -7.77
CA SER A 38 -13.69 -13.19 -8.55
C SER A 38 -13.02 -13.53 -9.88
N GLU A 39 -12.37 -12.56 -10.54
CA GLU A 39 -11.69 -12.76 -11.83
C GLU A 39 -10.29 -13.38 -11.67
N ALA A 40 -9.57 -13.07 -10.59
CA ALA A 40 -8.27 -13.68 -10.29
C ALA A 40 -8.37 -15.21 -10.00
N LEU A 41 -9.54 -15.67 -9.53
CA LEU A 41 -9.80 -17.08 -9.24
C LEU A 41 -9.78 -17.97 -10.51
N GLU A 42 -10.02 -17.42 -11.70
CA GLU A 42 -10.06 -18.19 -12.96
C GLU A 42 -8.68 -18.49 -13.57
N SER A 43 -7.59 -17.86 -13.09
CA SER A 43 -6.24 -17.99 -13.66
C SER A 43 -5.38 -19.12 -13.06
N GLY A 44 -5.86 -19.81 -12.02
CA GLY A 44 -5.15 -20.94 -11.39
C GLY A 44 -3.98 -20.57 -10.46
N LEU A 45 -3.64 -19.28 -10.32
CA LEU A 45 -2.69 -18.79 -9.32
C LEU A 45 -3.39 -17.87 -8.31
N ASN A 46 -3.49 -18.34 -7.06
CA ASN A 46 -3.97 -17.50 -5.97
C ASN A 46 -2.81 -16.61 -5.48
N LEU A 47 -2.91 -15.29 -5.70
CA LEU A 47 -1.88 -14.32 -5.31
C LEU A 47 -1.53 -14.38 -3.82
N ASN A 48 -2.50 -14.64 -2.93
CA ASN A 48 -2.23 -14.81 -1.50
C ASN A 48 -1.34 -16.03 -1.23
N SER A 49 -1.52 -17.12 -1.99
CA SER A 49 -0.63 -18.29 -1.91
C SER A 49 0.78 -17.94 -2.37
N VAL A 50 0.92 -17.26 -3.51
CA VAL A 50 2.23 -16.86 -4.05
C VAL A 50 2.96 -15.94 -3.07
N LEU A 51 2.27 -14.98 -2.48
CA LEU A 51 2.86 -14.06 -1.50
C LEU A 51 3.20 -14.74 -0.18
N THR A 52 2.45 -15.76 0.22
CA THR A 52 2.80 -16.60 1.37
C THR A 52 4.10 -17.35 1.11
N ASP A 53 4.23 -18.00 -0.04
CA ASP A 53 5.44 -18.75 -0.42
C ASP A 53 6.67 -17.83 -0.54
N LEU A 54 6.50 -16.65 -1.15
CA LEU A 54 7.55 -15.64 -1.25
C LEU A 54 7.92 -15.09 0.13
N GLY A 55 6.94 -14.83 0.98
CA GLY A 55 7.12 -14.37 2.36
C GLY A 55 7.99 -15.33 3.17
N GLU A 56 7.70 -16.63 3.11
CA GLU A 56 8.49 -17.66 3.79
C GLU A 56 9.86 -17.87 3.12
N THR A 57 9.93 -17.81 1.78
CA THR A 57 11.19 -17.97 1.04
C THR A 57 12.20 -16.86 1.36
N TYR A 58 11.73 -15.62 1.53
CA TYR A 58 12.59 -14.44 1.73
C TYR A 58 12.65 -13.95 3.17
N LYS A 59 11.95 -14.60 4.10
CA LYS A 59 11.97 -14.25 5.53
C LYS A 59 13.40 -14.20 6.08
N GLY A 60 13.76 -13.08 6.69
CA GLY A 60 15.09 -12.81 7.22
C GLY A 60 16.17 -12.58 6.17
N LYS A 61 15.85 -12.60 4.88
CA LYS A 61 16.79 -12.35 3.79
C LYS A 61 16.73 -10.90 3.33
N THR A 62 17.83 -10.46 2.74
CA THR A 62 17.89 -9.17 2.05
C THR A 62 17.12 -9.25 0.74
N VAL A 63 16.22 -8.29 0.54
CA VAL A 63 15.47 -8.06 -0.69
C VAL A 63 15.77 -6.65 -1.21
N THR A 64 15.49 -6.41 -2.49
CA THR A 64 15.84 -5.17 -3.17
C THR A 64 14.58 -4.37 -3.50
N ILE A 65 14.59 -3.07 -3.23
CA ILE A 65 13.49 -2.19 -3.61
C ILE A 65 13.55 -1.91 -5.11
N ASN A 66 12.41 -2.04 -5.78
CA ASN A 66 12.18 -1.60 -7.15
C ASN A 66 10.96 -0.67 -7.17
N SER A 67 11.21 0.62 -7.38
CA SER A 67 10.16 1.64 -7.39
C SER A 67 9.92 2.24 -8.76
N TRP A 68 10.27 1.51 -9.82
CA TRP A 68 9.99 1.92 -11.19
C TRP A 68 8.48 2.05 -11.41
N ASP A 69 8.04 3.25 -11.79
CA ASP A 69 6.68 3.52 -12.20
C ASP A 69 6.64 3.75 -13.72
N PRO A 70 6.07 2.84 -14.51
CA PRO A 70 5.99 3.00 -15.96
C PRO A 70 5.08 4.15 -16.39
N ALA A 71 4.12 4.58 -15.55
CA ALA A 71 3.19 5.66 -15.88
C ALA A 71 3.89 7.03 -15.85
N SER A 72 4.72 7.27 -14.84
CA SER A 72 5.55 8.48 -14.74
C SER A 72 6.91 8.36 -15.45
N MET A 73 7.32 7.15 -15.85
CA MET A 73 8.65 6.85 -16.38
C MET A 73 9.80 7.21 -15.41
N GLU A 74 9.53 7.15 -14.11
CA GLU A 74 10.47 7.55 -13.06
C GLU A 74 10.53 6.54 -11.91
N TYR A 75 11.58 6.63 -11.10
CA TYR A 75 11.68 5.90 -9.84
C TYR A 75 11.05 6.72 -8.72
N LEU A 76 10.06 6.14 -8.04
CA LEU A 76 9.36 6.81 -6.95
C LEU A 76 10.07 6.62 -5.61
N GLU A 77 9.84 7.57 -4.70
CA GLU A 77 10.15 7.39 -3.28
C GLU A 77 9.12 6.43 -2.65
N VAL A 78 9.59 5.35 -2.03
CA VAL A 78 8.73 4.39 -1.35
C VAL A 78 8.63 4.76 0.13
N PRO A 79 7.47 5.23 0.62
CA PRO A 79 7.30 5.54 2.03
C PRO A 79 7.33 4.26 2.88
N LEU A 80 8.13 4.28 3.94
CA LEU A 80 8.14 3.24 4.97
C LEU A 80 7.14 3.64 6.07
N TRP A 81 6.09 2.85 6.26
CA TRP A 81 4.98 3.17 7.15
C TRP A 81 5.01 2.42 8.48
N GLN A 82 4.50 3.05 9.54
CA GLN A 82 4.04 2.33 10.74
C GLN A 82 2.52 2.09 10.66
N ILE A 83 2.10 0.83 10.48
CA ILE A 83 0.69 0.43 10.27
C ILE A 83 -0.26 0.98 11.34
N TYR A 84 0.14 0.99 12.61
CA TYR A 84 -0.75 1.39 13.71
C TYR A 84 -0.87 2.91 13.90
N LYS A 85 0.00 3.69 13.24
CA LYS A 85 0.05 5.15 13.42
C LYS A 85 -0.14 5.92 12.11
N TYR A 86 -0.16 5.22 10.97
CA TYR A 86 -0.13 5.82 9.62
C TYR A 86 0.97 6.88 9.46
N ASN A 87 2.04 6.74 10.26
CA ASN A 87 3.15 7.67 10.25
C ASN A 87 4.23 7.16 9.30
N LYS A 88 4.67 8.02 8.40
CA LYS A 88 5.88 7.81 7.61
C LYS A 88 7.06 7.84 8.56
N VAL A 89 7.83 6.75 8.57
CA VAL A 89 9.04 6.62 9.40
C VAL A 89 10.32 6.63 8.58
N GLY A 90 10.20 6.56 7.26
CA GLY A 90 11.32 6.69 6.36
C GLY A 90 10.87 6.75 4.91
N THR A 91 11.84 6.93 4.03
CA THR A 91 11.71 6.72 2.59
C THR A 91 12.73 5.66 2.20
N LEU A 92 12.34 4.76 1.31
CA LEU A 92 13.24 3.88 0.57
C LEU A 92 13.31 4.35 -0.89
N LEU A 93 14.48 4.20 -1.48
CA LEU A 93 14.75 4.50 -2.87
C LEU A 93 14.93 3.22 -3.68
N ASN A 94 14.82 3.34 -5.00
CA ASN A 94 15.13 2.24 -5.89
C ASN A 94 16.55 1.70 -5.65
N GLY A 95 16.68 0.38 -5.54
CA GLY A 95 17.95 -0.29 -5.27
C GLY A 95 18.31 -0.43 -3.79
N ASP A 96 17.55 0.19 -2.88
CA ASP A 96 17.75 0.00 -1.45
C ASP A 96 17.62 -1.47 -1.07
N LYS A 97 18.44 -1.88 -0.10
CA LYS A 97 18.47 -3.24 0.43
C LYS A 97 17.85 -3.26 1.82
N VAL A 98 16.82 -4.06 2.00
CA VAL A 98 16.10 -4.21 3.28
C VAL A 98 15.97 -5.69 3.63
N ILE A 99 15.83 -6.00 4.91
CA ILE A 99 15.55 -7.35 5.38
C ILE A 99 14.04 -7.55 5.40
N LEU A 100 13.54 -8.57 4.70
CA LEU A 100 12.13 -8.94 4.79
C LEU A 100 11.86 -9.63 6.14
N LEU A 101 10.90 -9.13 6.91
CA LEU A 101 10.52 -9.69 8.20
C LEU A 101 9.26 -10.55 8.09
N ASN A 102 8.27 -10.07 7.35
CA ASN A 102 7.02 -10.78 7.12
C ASN A 102 6.28 -10.22 5.91
N VAL A 103 5.33 -10.99 5.38
CA VAL A 103 4.30 -10.51 4.45
C VAL A 103 2.96 -10.58 5.16
N GLU A 104 2.24 -9.47 5.16
CA GLU A 104 0.93 -9.34 5.76
C GLU A 104 -0.13 -9.22 4.65
N LEU A 105 -1.00 -10.21 4.63
CA LEU A 105 -2.11 -10.31 3.70
C LEU A 105 -3.34 -9.73 4.40
N TYR A 106 -3.66 -8.47 4.11
CA TYR A 106 -4.86 -7.82 4.64
C TYR A 106 -5.90 -7.70 3.54
N ASP A 107 -7.08 -8.28 3.78
CA ASP A 107 -8.18 -8.30 2.81
C ASP A 107 -8.74 -6.90 2.48
N SER A 108 -8.49 -5.88 3.32
CA SER A 108 -9.05 -4.52 3.14
C SER A 108 -8.05 -3.37 3.16
N LYS A 109 -6.76 -3.66 3.38
CA LYS A 109 -5.70 -2.62 3.53
C LYS A 109 -4.53 -2.79 2.57
N GLY A 110 -4.66 -3.69 1.62
CA GLY A 110 -3.61 -4.04 0.68
C GLY A 110 -2.58 -5.00 1.27
N ARG A 111 -1.93 -5.74 0.39
CA ARG A 111 -0.91 -6.74 0.72
C ARG A 111 0.42 -6.03 0.92
N CYS A 112 1.02 -6.17 2.11
CA CYS A 112 2.20 -5.40 2.47
C CYS A 112 3.31 -6.29 3.01
N ALA A 113 4.54 -5.79 2.93
CA ALA A 113 5.72 -6.42 3.45
C ALA A 113 6.25 -5.62 4.63
N LYS A 114 6.43 -6.30 5.77
CA LYS A 114 7.18 -5.75 6.88
C LYS A 114 8.67 -5.90 6.59
N VAL A 115 9.40 -4.79 6.63
CA VAL A 115 10.83 -4.76 6.31
C VAL A 115 11.63 -4.07 7.42
N ARG A 116 12.93 -4.35 7.47
CA ARG A 116 13.91 -3.66 8.31
C ARG A 116 15.03 -3.06 7.46
N THR A 117 15.30 -1.78 7.64
CA THR A 117 16.40 -1.07 6.98
C THR A 117 17.76 -1.41 7.62
N ALA A 118 18.86 -1.06 6.94
CA ALA A 118 20.21 -1.23 7.48
C ALA A 118 20.43 -0.49 8.81
N ASP A 119 19.78 0.66 8.97
CA ASP A 119 19.82 1.48 10.19
C ASP A 119 18.91 0.93 11.32
N GLY A 120 18.26 -0.21 11.09
CA GLY A 120 17.45 -0.92 12.09
C GLY A 120 15.99 -0.45 12.18
N TYR A 121 15.56 0.53 11.38
CA TYR A 121 14.16 0.95 11.33
C TYR A 121 13.28 -0.12 10.69
N GLU A 122 12.18 -0.44 11.36
CA GLU A 122 11.14 -1.33 10.85
C GLU A 122 9.91 -0.56 10.37
N GLY A 123 9.31 -1.04 9.29
CA GLY A 123 8.03 -0.54 8.82
C GLY A 123 7.49 -1.38 7.68
N TYR A 124 6.46 -0.83 7.02
CA TYR A 124 5.67 -1.51 6.01
C TYR A 124 5.75 -0.79 4.68
N ILE A 125 5.88 -1.59 3.62
CA ILE A 125 5.81 -1.15 2.23
C ILE A 125 4.86 -2.05 1.47
N THR A 126 4.31 -1.57 0.35
CA THR A 126 3.52 -2.43 -0.53
C THR A 126 4.41 -3.47 -1.19
N TYR A 127 3.91 -4.69 -1.34
CA TYR A 127 4.75 -5.83 -1.73
C TYR A 127 5.36 -5.69 -3.14
N TRP A 128 4.67 -5.02 -4.07
CA TRP A 128 5.13 -4.87 -5.46
C TRP A 128 6.36 -3.98 -5.61
N TYR A 129 6.71 -3.21 -4.56
CA TYR A 129 7.98 -2.49 -4.51
C TYR A 129 9.18 -3.40 -4.20
N ILE A 130 8.96 -4.70 -3.95
CA ILE A 130 10.03 -5.68 -3.78
C ILE A 130 10.35 -6.31 -5.13
N LYS A 131 11.58 -6.13 -5.60
CA LYS A 131 12.04 -6.64 -6.90
C LYS A 131 11.84 -8.14 -7.04
N GLU A 132 12.13 -8.91 -5.99
CA GLU A 132 12.01 -10.36 -5.97
C GLU A 132 10.54 -10.83 -6.07
N PHE A 133 9.57 -9.94 -5.87
CA PHE A 133 8.15 -10.22 -5.91
C PHE A 133 7.51 -9.81 -7.24
N SER A 134 8.29 -9.47 -8.27
CA SER A 134 7.77 -8.97 -9.56
C SER A 134 6.71 -9.89 -10.19
N LYS A 135 6.91 -11.21 -10.12
CA LYS A 135 5.93 -12.20 -10.62
C LYS A 135 4.58 -12.14 -9.91
N ALA A 136 4.57 -11.74 -8.65
CA ALA A 136 3.33 -11.57 -7.89
C ALA A 136 2.64 -10.25 -8.29
N ALA A 137 3.37 -9.25 -8.78
CA ALA A 137 2.77 -8.05 -9.36
C ALA A 137 2.11 -8.35 -10.72
N ASP A 138 2.74 -9.20 -11.54
CA ASP A 138 2.21 -9.60 -12.87
C ASP A 138 0.85 -10.31 -12.80
N ILE A 139 0.49 -10.90 -11.65
CA ILE A 139 -0.79 -11.60 -11.43
C ILE A 139 -1.74 -10.83 -10.51
N ASP A 140 -1.39 -9.62 -10.07
CA ASP A 140 -2.27 -8.82 -9.23
C ASP A 140 -3.35 -8.15 -10.10
N PRO A 141 -4.63 -8.50 -9.89
CA PRO A 141 -5.70 -7.86 -10.64
C PRO A 141 -5.79 -6.35 -10.38
N LEU A 142 -5.25 -5.84 -9.26
CA LEU A 142 -5.23 -4.41 -8.94
C LEU A 142 -4.18 -3.62 -9.73
N LEU A 143 -3.16 -4.29 -10.28
CA LEU A 143 -2.07 -3.66 -11.03
C LEU A 143 -2.23 -3.80 -12.55
N ASN A 144 -3.06 -4.74 -13.00
CA ASN A 144 -3.27 -5.08 -14.41
C ASN A 144 -4.49 -4.38 -15.04
N LEU A 145 -4.90 -3.22 -14.52
CA LEU A 145 -6.06 -2.44 -15.00
C LEU A 145 -5.72 -1.47 -16.13
#